data_AF-A0A959DQE9-F1
#
_entry.id   AF-A0A959DQE9-F1
#
_cell.length_a   1.000
_cell.length_b   1.000
_cell.length_c   1.000
_cell.angle_alpha   90.00
_cell.angle_beta   90.00
_cell.angle_gamma   90.00
#
_symmetry.space_group_name_H-M   'P 1'
#
loop_
_entity.id
_entity.type
_entity.pdbx_description
1 polymer ?
#
loop_
_entity_poly.entity_id
_entity_poly.type
_entity_poly.pdbx_seq_one_letter_code
_entity_poly.pdbx_strand_id
1 'polypeptide(L)'
;MQSIIISQYRAALKMLESTIRKCPLAQWDDGTDDSPFWRVAYHTLFYTDLYLSPSEDTFLADLMHLPNYQYLGKTSFDGQQVNISKRFTSEEILHYLDSIRDRLPQAIAEKDLESPGG
;
A
#
# COMPACT_ATOMS: atom_id res chain seq x y z
N MET A 1 -19.71 -14.86 2.00
CA MET A 1 -19.26 -13.50 2.40
C MET A 1 -17.81 -13.25 2.02
N GLN A 2 -16.85 -14.07 2.49
CA GLN A 2 -15.42 -13.96 2.14
C GLN A 2 -15.14 -13.88 0.63
N SER A 3 -15.80 -14.71 -0.19
CA SER A 3 -15.62 -14.69 -1.66
C SER A 3 -16.01 -13.35 -2.31
N ILE A 4 -17.03 -12.67 -1.78
CA ILE A 4 -17.46 -11.35 -2.25
C ILE A 4 -16.38 -10.32 -1.89
N ILE A 5 -15.90 -10.33 -0.65
CA ILE A 5 -14.83 -9.43 -0.17
C ILE A 5 -13.56 -9.60 -1.01
N ILE A 6 -13.12 -10.85 -1.23
CA ILE A 6 -11.97 -11.16 -2.09
C ILE A 6 -12.18 -10.61 -3.50
N SER A 7 -13.39 -10.75 -4.06
CA SER A 7 -13.71 -10.21 -5.38
C SER A 7 -13.62 -8.68 -5.42
N GLN A 8 -14.08 -7.98 -4.39
CA GLN A 8 -14.01 -6.50 -4.32
C GLN A 8 -12.56 -6.02 -4.18
N TYR A 9 -11.76 -6.66 -3.32
CA TYR A 9 -10.33 -6.36 -3.22
C TYR A 9 -9.60 -6.58 -4.55
N ARG A 10 -9.86 -7.70 -5.23
CA ARG A 10 -9.27 -7.98 -6.55
C ARG A 10 -9.65 -6.93 -7.59
N ALA A 11 -10.91 -6.49 -7.61
CA ALA A 11 -11.35 -5.44 -8.52
C ALA A 11 -10.65 -4.10 -8.23
N ALA A 12 -10.58 -3.69 -6.96
CA ALA A 12 -9.91 -2.46 -6.53
C ALA A 12 -8.41 -2.50 -6.83
N LEU A 13 -7.72 -3.58 -6.49
CA LEU A 13 -6.30 -3.78 -6.80
C LEU A 13 -6.05 -3.80 -8.32
N LYS A 14 -6.98 -4.34 -9.12
CA LYS A 14 -6.86 -4.32 -10.58
C LYS A 14 -7.02 -2.91 -11.15
N MET A 15 -7.93 -2.11 -10.58
CA MET A 15 -8.08 -0.71 -10.95
C MET A 15 -6.81 0.07 -10.62
N LEU A 16 -6.26 -0.09 -9.42
CA LEU A 16 -5.00 0.54 -9.01
C LEU A 16 -3.83 0.13 -9.92
N GLU A 17 -3.70 -1.16 -10.23
CA GLU A 17 -2.71 -1.68 -11.18
C GLU A 17 -2.82 -0.98 -12.54
N SER A 18 -4.04 -0.84 -13.07
CA SER A 18 -4.26 -0.15 -14.35
C SER A 18 -3.85 1.33 -14.27
N THR A 19 -4.06 2.01 -13.15
CA THR A 19 -3.68 3.42 -12.98
C THR A 19 -2.16 3.55 -12.92
N ILE A 20 -1.48 2.69 -12.15
CA ILE A 20 -0.01 2.67 -12.05
C ILE A 20 0.62 2.46 -13.44
N ARG A 21 0.15 1.47 -14.21
CA ARG A 21 0.69 1.18 -15.55
C ARG A 21 0.46 2.29 -16.58
N LYS A 22 -0.59 3.10 -16.40
CA LYS A 22 -0.93 4.22 -17.30
C LYS A 22 -0.28 5.53 -16.87
N CYS A 23 0.30 5.60 -15.68
CA CYS A 23 0.92 6.81 -15.16
C CYS A 23 2.18 7.15 -15.98
N PRO A 24 2.24 8.32 -16.64
CA PRO A 24 3.44 8.76 -17.33
C PRO A 24 4.62 8.96 -16.38
N LEU A 25 5.85 8.68 -16.82
CA LEU A 25 7.05 8.82 -16.00
C LEU A 25 7.22 10.24 -15.42
N ALA A 26 6.83 11.27 -16.18
CA ALA A 26 6.89 12.66 -15.73
C ALA A 26 5.94 12.98 -14.56
N GLN A 27 4.84 12.22 -14.41
CA GLN A 27 3.89 12.35 -13.30
C GLN A 27 4.20 11.38 -12.16
N TRP A 28 4.94 10.30 -12.45
CA TRP A 28 5.30 9.28 -11.48
C TRP A 28 6.02 9.86 -10.27
N ASP A 29 7.05 10.68 -10.53
CA ASP A 29 7.88 11.37 -9.56
C ASP A 29 7.93 12.87 -9.88
N ASP A 30 6.75 13.50 -9.94
CA ASP A 30 6.66 14.95 -10.06
C ASP A 30 7.12 15.60 -8.75
N GLY A 31 8.33 16.17 -8.78
CA GLY A 31 8.93 16.84 -7.63
C GLY A 31 8.29 18.18 -7.25
N THR A 32 7.23 18.60 -7.93
CA THR A 32 6.44 19.81 -7.58
C THR A 32 5.28 19.52 -6.62
N ASP A 33 4.86 18.26 -6.51
CA ASP A 33 3.84 17.82 -5.55
C ASP A 33 4.51 17.40 -4.23
N ASP A 34 3.88 17.76 -3.10
CA ASP A 34 4.27 17.27 -1.79
C ASP A 34 4.08 15.75 -1.69
N SER A 35 3.25 15.13 -2.54
CA SER A 35 3.04 13.68 -2.63
C SER A 35 3.00 13.19 -4.08
N PRO A 36 4.15 12.98 -4.74
CA PRO A 36 4.20 12.40 -6.09
C PRO A 36 3.41 11.08 -6.18
N PHE A 37 2.97 10.74 -7.39
CA PHE A 37 2.08 9.62 -7.63
C PHE A 37 2.56 8.30 -6.98
N TRP A 38 3.86 8.02 -7.04
CA TRP A 38 4.43 6.81 -6.42
C TRP A 38 4.20 6.76 -4.91
N ARG A 39 4.21 7.90 -4.19
CA ARG A 39 3.93 7.95 -2.74
C ARG A 39 2.48 7.64 -2.45
N VAL A 40 1.56 8.16 -3.26
CA VAL A 40 0.12 7.88 -3.12
C VAL A 40 -0.17 6.40 -3.36
N ALA A 41 0.43 5.82 -4.41
CA ALA A 41 0.31 4.40 -4.70
C ALA A 41 0.91 3.54 -3.58
N TYR A 42 2.11 3.87 -3.12
CA TYR A 42 2.76 3.20 -1.99
C TYR A 42 1.92 3.27 -0.71
N HIS A 43 1.46 4.47 -0.32
CA HIS A 43 0.61 4.68 0.85
C HIS A 43 -0.64 3.80 0.80
N THR A 44 -1.30 3.76 -0.36
CA THR A 44 -2.51 2.95 -0.56
C THR A 44 -2.22 1.46 -0.33
N LEU A 45 -1.14 0.93 -0.91
CA LEU A 45 -0.76 -0.47 -0.77
C LEU A 45 -0.28 -0.80 0.65
N PHE A 46 0.48 0.11 1.27
CA PHE A 46 0.96 -0.02 2.65
C PHE A 46 -0.22 -0.25 3.61
N TYR A 47 -1.24 0.61 3.58
CA TYR A 47 -2.39 0.45 4.46
C TYR A 47 -3.27 -0.75 4.08
N THR A 48 -3.36 -1.07 2.78
CA THR A 48 -4.04 -2.30 2.33
C THR A 48 -3.40 -3.53 2.97
N ASP A 49 -2.08 -3.63 2.93
CA ASP A 49 -1.33 -4.76 3.49
C ASP A 49 -1.32 -4.75 5.02
N LEU A 50 -1.21 -3.58 5.66
CA LEU A 50 -1.33 -3.44 7.11
C LEU A 50 -2.67 -4.01 7.61
N TYR A 51 -3.78 -3.63 6.97
CA TYR A 51 -5.10 -4.09 7.40
C TYR A 51 -5.38 -5.55 7.05
N LEU A 52 -4.69 -6.12 6.05
CA LEU A 52 -4.72 -7.54 5.75
C LEU A 52 -3.80 -8.35 6.67
N SER A 53 -2.79 -7.73 7.27
CA SER A 53 -1.82 -8.41 8.13
C SER A 53 -2.44 -8.86 9.46
N PRO A 54 -1.96 -9.96 10.07
CA PRO A 54 -2.44 -10.43 11.37
C PRO A 54 -2.11 -9.46 12.52
N SER A 55 -0.94 -8.83 12.48
CA SER A 55 -0.47 -7.84 13.45
C SER A 55 0.50 -6.84 12.81
N GLU A 56 0.74 -5.70 13.48
CA GLU A 56 1.76 -4.74 13.05
C GLU A 56 3.17 -5.35 13.03
N ASP A 57 3.48 -6.24 13.98
CA ASP A 57 4.79 -6.90 14.06
C ASP A 57 5.07 -7.82 12.85
N THR A 58 4.05 -8.55 12.38
CA THR A 58 4.19 -9.41 11.19
C THR A 58 4.23 -8.62 9.89
N PHE A 59 3.59 -7.45 9.89
CA PHE A 59 3.58 -6.53 8.77
C PHE A 59 4.95 -5.89 8.53
N LEU A 60 5.62 -5.37 9.58
CA LEU A 60 6.86 -4.59 9.45
C LEU A 60 8.11 -5.36 8.95
N ALA A 61 8.00 -6.66 8.66
CA ALA A 61 9.12 -7.50 8.22
C ALA A 61 9.49 -7.36 6.73
N ASP A 62 8.68 -6.66 5.90
CA ASP A 62 8.96 -6.47 4.47
C ASP A 62 10.00 -5.36 4.21
N LEU A 63 10.87 -5.59 3.21
CA LEU A 63 11.88 -4.64 2.72
C LEU A 63 11.27 -3.33 2.17
N MET A 64 9.98 -3.33 1.86
CA MET A 64 9.26 -2.13 1.43
C MET A 64 8.91 -1.18 2.60
N HIS A 65 8.98 -1.62 3.86
CA HIS A 65 8.61 -0.81 5.03
C HIS A 65 9.76 0.08 5.51
N LEU A 66 9.99 1.16 4.76
CA LEU A 66 10.94 2.20 5.14
C LEU A 66 10.34 3.13 6.23
N PRO A 67 11.13 3.56 7.23
CA PRO A 67 10.63 4.37 8.34
C PRO A 67 9.91 5.64 7.86
N ASN A 68 8.67 5.82 8.30
CA ASN A 68 7.81 6.97 8.02
C ASN A 68 7.37 7.16 6.56
N TYR A 69 7.67 6.22 5.66
CA TYR A 69 7.27 6.33 4.24
C TYR A 69 5.75 6.21 4.03
N GLN A 70 5.04 5.63 4.98
CA GLN A 70 3.58 5.51 4.94
C GLN A 70 2.87 6.85 5.09
N TYR A 71 3.52 7.89 5.58
CA TYR A 71 2.92 9.20 5.69
C TYR A 71 3.02 9.94 4.36
N LEU A 72 1.92 10.59 3.93
CA LEU A 72 1.92 11.50 2.78
C LEU A 72 2.41 12.90 3.15
N GLY A 73 2.19 13.31 4.39
CA GLY A 73 2.67 14.58 4.91
C GLY A 73 4.19 14.68 5.01
N LYS A 74 4.67 15.88 5.38
CA LYS A 74 6.10 16.16 5.67
C LYS A 74 6.52 15.68 7.05
N THR A 75 5.56 15.41 7.92
CA THR A 75 5.76 14.94 9.30
C THR A 75 4.82 13.78 9.61
N SER A 76 5.28 12.83 10.42
CA SER A 76 4.47 11.78 11.02
C SER A 76 3.57 12.32 12.14
N PHE A 77 2.70 11.48 12.68
CA PHE A 77 1.82 11.85 13.80
C PHE A 77 2.57 12.22 15.08
N ASP A 78 3.73 11.61 15.33
CA ASP A 78 4.61 11.91 16.47
C ASP A 78 5.59 13.06 16.19
N GLY A 79 5.42 13.78 15.07
CA GLY A 79 6.19 14.97 14.74
C GLY A 79 7.58 14.71 14.14
N GLN A 80 7.91 13.47 13.81
CA GLN A 80 9.15 13.16 13.10
C GLN A 80 9.05 13.58 11.64
N GLN A 81 10.16 14.06 11.09
CA GLN A 81 10.22 14.43 9.68
C GLN A 81 10.22 13.19 8.78
N VAL A 82 9.41 13.22 7.73
CA VAL A 82 9.39 12.18 6.70
C VAL A 82 10.58 12.41 5.77
N ASN A 83 11.58 11.53 5.86
CA ASN A 83 12.82 11.62 5.09
C ASN A 83 12.81 10.59 3.94
N ILE A 84 12.45 11.05 2.74
CA ILE A 84 12.43 10.21 1.54
C ILE A 84 13.86 10.09 0.96
N SER A 85 14.50 8.96 1.23
CA SER A 85 15.83 8.58 0.75
C SER A 85 15.80 7.70 -0.52
N LYS A 86 14.70 7.03 -0.81
CA LYS A 86 14.46 6.19 -1.97
C LYS A 86 13.13 6.58 -2.62
N ARG A 87 13.12 6.64 -3.96
CA ARG A 87 11.90 6.75 -4.75
C ARG A 87 11.62 5.39 -5.35
N PHE A 88 10.40 4.89 -5.16
CA PHE A 88 10.02 3.60 -5.73
C PHE A 88 9.74 3.72 -7.22
N THR A 89 10.16 2.73 -8.00
CA THR A 89 9.76 2.64 -9.41
C THR A 89 8.35 2.05 -9.54
N SER A 90 7.76 2.21 -10.72
CA SER A 90 6.43 1.61 -10.98
C SER A 90 6.46 0.09 -10.86
N GLU A 91 7.57 -0.53 -11.24
CA GLU A 91 7.81 -1.97 -11.17
C GLU A 91 7.87 -2.45 -9.72
N GLU A 92 8.54 -1.72 -8.83
CA GLU A 92 8.61 -2.06 -7.40
C GLU A 92 7.23 -1.98 -6.75
N ILE A 93 6.45 -0.94 -7.06
CA ILE A 93 5.08 -0.78 -6.55
C ILE A 93 4.14 -1.87 -7.12
N LEU A 94 4.28 -2.22 -8.40
CA LEU A 94 3.52 -3.32 -9.00
C LEU A 94 3.87 -4.67 -8.39
N HIS A 95 5.15 -4.92 -8.11
CA HIS A 95 5.59 -6.13 -7.41
C HIS A 95 4.97 -6.21 -6.01
N TYR A 96 4.93 -5.09 -5.28
CA TYR A 96 4.27 -5.04 -3.98
C TYR A 96 2.76 -5.30 -4.06
N LEU A 97 2.10 -4.72 -5.07
CA LEU A 97 0.68 -4.96 -5.33
C LEU A 97 0.40 -6.45 -5.59
N ASP A 98 1.23 -7.11 -6.40
CA ASP A 98 1.08 -8.53 -6.69
C ASP A 98 1.29 -9.40 -5.43
N SER A 99 2.23 -9.05 -4.55
CA SER A 99 2.43 -9.79 -3.29
C SER A 99 1.21 -9.73 -2.35
N ILE A 100 0.52 -8.58 -2.29
CA ILE A 100 -0.74 -8.40 -1.55
C ILE A 100 -1.84 -9.26 -2.19
N ARG A 101 -1.94 -9.22 -3.52
CA ARG A 101 -2.95 -9.96 -4.29
C ARG A 101 -2.84 -11.47 -4.10
N ASP A 102 -1.62 -11.99 -4.04
CA ASP A 102 -1.35 -13.42 -3.87
C ASP A 102 -1.71 -13.91 -2.46
N ARG A 103 -1.45 -13.11 -1.42
CA ARG A 103 -1.80 -13.42 -0.03
C ARG A 103 -3.27 -13.20 0.32
N LEU A 104 -3.99 -12.39 -0.48
CA LEU A 104 -5.36 -11.95 -0.20
C LEU A 104 -6.33 -13.09 0.22
N PRO A 105 -6.39 -14.26 -0.45
CA PRO A 105 -7.33 -15.31 -0.05
C PRO A 105 -7.05 -15.84 1.36
N GLN A 106 -5.78 -16.02 1.71
CA GLN A 106 -5.38 -16.48 3.03
C GLN A 106 -5.63 -15.40 4.08
N ALA A 107 -5.24 -14.16 3.81
CA ALA A 107 -5.45 -13.04 4.72
C ALA A 107 -6.94 -12.85 5.07
N ILE A 108 -7.84 -12.94 4.09
CA ILE A 108 -9.29 -12.82 4.35
C ILE A 108 -9.86 -14.06 5.07
N ALA A 109 -9.30 -15.25 4.85
CA ALA A 109 -9.75 -16.46 5.54
C ALA A 109 -9.42 -16.43 7.04
N GLU A 110 -8.30 -15.80 7.41
CA GLU A 110 -7.80 -15.69 8.78
C GLU A 110 -8.41 -14.51 9.56
N LYS A 111 -9.07 -13.56 8.88
CA LYS A 111 -9.68 -12.39 9.50
C LYS A 111 -11.02 -12.72 10.17
N ASP A 112 -11.19 -12.22 11.40
CA ASP A 112 -12.50 -12.08 12.01
C ASP A 112 -13.22 -10.87 11.39
N LEU A 113 -14.18 -11.15 10.51
CA LEU A 113 -14.92 -10.14 9.75
C LEU A 113 -16.11 -9.56 10.53
N GLU A 114 -16.44 -10.12 11.69
CA GLU A 114 -17.57 -9.71 12.53
C GLU A 114 -17.11 -8.90 13.76
N SER A 115 -15.80 -8.80 13.98
CA SER A 115 -15.24 -7.98 15.06
C SER A 115 -15.60 -6.51 14.84
N PRO A 116 -16.09 -5.78 15.85
CA PRO A 116 -16.28 -4.35 15.74
C PRO A 116 -14.91 -3.73 15.45
N GLY A 117 -14.75 -3.13 14.28
CA GLY A 117 -13.49 -2.49 13.88
C GLY A 117 -13.00 -1.53 14.97
N GLY A 118 -11.69 -1.50 15.20
CA GLY A 118 -11.04 -0.63 16.19
C GLY A 118 -11.32 0.85 16.00
#